data_AF-A0A2C6AEF7-F1
#
_entry.id   AF-A0A2C6AEF7-F1
#
_cell.length_a   1.000
_cell.length_b   1.000
_cell.length_c   1.000
_cell.angle_alpha   90.00
_cell.angle_beta   90.00
_cell.angle_gamma   90.00
#
_symmetry.space_group_name_H-M   'P 1'
#
loop_
_entity.id
_entity.type
_entity.pdbx_description
1 polymer ?
#
loop_
_entity_poly.entity_id
_entity_poly.type
_entity_poly.pdbx_seq_one_letter_code
_entity_poly.pdbx_strand_id
1 'polypeptide(L)' 'MFRRHWSGLPRDVSFPADLEGLGYFINDEDEIRSIKDPRFYFKFFLNKNPRVNLRQRFVFDLEGGKQQSQASKRS' A
#
# COMPACT_ATOMS: atom_id res chain seq x y z
N MET A 1 -35.84 13.80 5.48
CA MET A 1 -34.86 13.10 4.62
C MET A 1 -33.55 13.86 4.65
N PHE A 2 -32.46 13.25 5.10
CA PHE A 2 -31.15 13.91 5.17
C PHE A 2 -30.46 13.84 3.80
N ARG A 3 -30.05 14.99 3.25
CA ARG A 3 -29.20 15.03 2.05
C ARG A 3 -27.76 14.84 2.47
N ARG A 4 -27.14 13.74 2.03
CA ARG A 4 -25.73 13.46 2.33
C ARG A 4 -24.84 14.32 1.43
N HIS A 5 -24.29 15.40 1.99
CA HIS A 5 -23.29 16.21 1.31
C HIS A 5 -21.97 15.44 1.20
N TRP A 6 -21.33 15.52 0.03
CA TRP A 6 -20.01 14.90 -0.20
C TRP A 6 -18.94 15.44 0.76
N SER A 7 -19.06 16.69 1.19
CA SER A 7 -18.18 17.31 2.20
C SER A 7 -18.38 16.77 3.62
N GLY A 8 -19.48 16.06 3.90
CA GLY A 8 -19.76 15.44 5.20
C GLY A 8 -19.28 13.98 5.31
N LEU A 9 -18.68 13.43 4.25
CA LEU A 9 -18.10 12.09 4.29
C LEU A 9 -16.76 12.11 5.04
N PRO A 10 -16.47 11.07 5.85
CA PRO A 10 -15.14 10.90 6.42
C PRO A 10 -14.08 10.94 5.32
N ARG A 11 -13.00 11.66 5.58
CA ARG A 11 -11.86 11.73 4.66
C ARG A 11 -11.28 10.34 4.44
N ASP A 12 -10.82 10.08 3.22
CA ASP A 12 -10.09 8.86 2.94
C ASP A 12 -8.85 8.71 3.81
N VAL A 13 -8.55 7.47 4.18
CA VAL A 13 -7.26 7.14 4.78
C VAL A 13 -6.15 7.44 3.78
N SER A 14 -5.15 8.19 4.23
CA SER A 14 -3.94 8.45 3.47
C SER A 14 -2.87 7.46 3.90
N PHE A 15 -2.34 6.72 2.94
CA PHE A 15 -1.15 5.91 3.15
C PHE A 15 0.07 6.64 2.58
N PRO A 16 1.23 6.52 3.22
CA PRO A 16 2.48 7.02 2.65
C PRO A 16 2.78 6.30 1.33
N ALA A 17 3.37 7.03 0.39
CA ALA A 17 3.72 6.52 -0.93
C ALA A 17 5.03 5.73 -0.95
N ASP A 18 5.68 5.50 0.18
CA ASP A 18 6.93 4.74 0.23
C ASP A 18 6.68 3.32 0.76
N LEU A 19 7.36 2.33 0.21
CA LEU A 19 7.29 0.94 0.71
C LEU A 19 7.67 0.87 2.20
N GLU A 20 8.71 1.61 2.59
CA GLU A 20 9.13 1.73 3.99
C GLU A 20 8.02 2.34 4.86
N GLY A 21 7.35 3.37 4.34
CA GLY A 21 6.20 4.01 5.01
C GLY A 21 5.00 3.07 5.15
N LEU A 22 4.81 2.14 4.20
CA LEU A 22 3.81 1.08 4.29
C LEU A 22 4.21 -0.03 5.27
N GLY A 23 5.44 0.00 5.80
CA GLY A 23 5.98 -0.98 6.72
C GLY A 23 6.56 -2.21 6.02
N TYR A 24 6.96 -2.08 4.76
CA TYR A 24 7.57 -3.16 3.97
C TYR A 24 8.95 -2.76 3.43
N PHE A 25 9.79 -3.76 3.20
CA PHE A 25 11.08 -3.60 2.53
C PHE A 25 11.28 -4.75 1.54
N ILE A 26 12.22 -4.58 0.62
CA ILE A 26 12.63 -5.61 -0.33
C ILE A 26 13.91 -6.23 0.22
N ASN A 27 13.94 -7.55 0.36
CA ASN A 27 15.14 -8.29 0.77
C ASN A 27 16.09 -8.54 -0.42
N ASP A 28 17.24 -9.15 -0.15
CA ASP A 28 18.23 -9.48 -1.18
C ASP A 28 17.73 -10.52 -2.22
N GLU A 29 16.59 -11.16 -1.96
CA GLU A 29 15.93 -12.13 -2.84
C GLU A 29 14.79 -11.50 -3.66
N ASP A 30 14.72 -10.16 -3.70
CA ASP A 30 13.66 -9.38 -4.37
C ASP A 30 12.23 -9.65 -3.84
N GLU A 31 12.11 -10.15 -2.61
CA GLU A 31 10.83 -10.39 -1.96
C GLU A 31 10.42 -9.23 -1.06
N ILE A 32 9.13 -8.91 -1.08
CA ILE A 32 8.55 -7.88 -0.22
C ILE A 32 8.22 -8.47 1.15
N ARG A 33 8.97 -8.04 2.17
CA ARG A 33 8.88 -8.50 3.57
C ARG A 33 8.43 -7.38 4.49
N SER A 34 7.78 -7.74 5.59
CA SER A 34 7.35 -6.79 6.63
C SER A 34 8.54 -6.30 7.46
N ILE A 35 8.66 -4.99 7.68
CA ILE A 35 9.70 -4.39 8.52
C ILE A 35 9.58 -4.84 9.98
N LYS A 36 8.35 -5.10 10.46
CA LYS A 36 8.12 -5.53 11.85
C LYS A 36 8.61 -6.95 12.12
N ASP A 37 8.47 -7.82 11.13
CA ASP A 37 8.89 -9.22 11.22
C ASP A 37 9.09 -9.76 9.79
N PRO A 38 10.35 -9.98 9.36
CA PRO A 38 10.68 -10.41 8.00
C PRO A 38 10.06 -11.75 7.58
N ARG A 39 9.59 -12.56 8.53
CA ARG A 39 8.90 -13.83 8.23
C ARG A 39 7.56 -13.61 7.55
N PHE A 40 6.94 -12.45 7.74
CA PHE A 40 5.64 -12.15 7.15
C PHE A 40 5.76 -11.40 5.83
N TYR A 41 5.00 -11.87 4.85
CA TYR A 41 4.77 -11.22 3.57
C TYR A 41 3.75 -10.09 3.68
N PHE A 42 3.39 -9.50 2.54
CA PHE A 42 2.33 -8.52 2.42
C PHE A 42 0.99 -8.99 3.01
N LYS A 43 0.45 -8.21 3.94
CA LYS A 43 -0.85 -8.45 4.58
C LYS A 43 -1.90 -7.48 4.02
N PHE A 44 -2.86 -8.00 3.27
CA PHE A 44 -3.96 -7.22 2.70
C PHE A 44 -5.03 -6.80 3.73
N PHE A 45 -5.38 -7.70 4.65
CA PHE A 45 -6.44 -7.45 5.63
C PHE A 45 -5.90 -6.75 6.88
N LEU A 46 -5.66 -5.44 6.77
CA LEU A 46 -5.21 -4.61 7.89
C LEU A 46 -6.39 -4.17 8.78
N ASN A 47 -7.54 -3.85 8.17
CA ASN A 47 -8.72 -3.34 8.84
C ASN A 47 -9.98 -4.13 8.44
N LYS A 48 -11.01 -4.11 9.29
CA LYS A 48 -12.34 -4.65 8.96
C LYS A 48 -13.02 -3.87 7.83
N ASN A 49 -12.70 -2.59 7.67
CA ASN A 49 -13.23 -1.77 6.59
C ASN A 49 -12.50 -2.06 5.27
N PRO A 50 -13.19 -2.60 4.25
CA PRO A 50 -12.55 -2.94 2.98
C PRO A 50 -11.98 -1.72 2.25
N ARG A 51 -12.55 -0.52 2.44
CA ARG A 51 -12.06 0.73 1.84
C ARG A 51 -10.63 1.02 2.26
N VAL A 52 -10.28 0.76 3.52
CA VAL A 52 -8.94 0.98 4.05
C VAL A 52 -7.94 0.02 3.41
N ASN A 53 -8.30 -1.26 3.31
CA ASN A 53 -7.46 -2.29 2.70
C ASN A 53 -7.21 -2.03 1.20
N LEU A 54 -8.26 -1.60 0.48
CA LEU A 54 -8.15 -1.25 -0.93
C LEU A 54 -7.28 -0.02 -1.17
N ARG A 55 -7.37 1.00 -0.30
CA ARG A 55 -6.50 2.19 -0.39
C ARG A 55 -5.03 1.84 -0.14
N GLN A 56 -4.75 0.96 0.82
CA GLN A 56 -3.39 0.46 1.04
C GLN A 56 -2.84 -0.29 -0.18
N ARG A 57 -3.64 -1.20 -0.76
CA ARG A 57 -3.28 -1.95 -1.96
C ARG A 57 -3.03 -1.03 -3.15
N PHE A 58 -3.88 -0.04 -3.36
CA PHE A 58 -3.71 0.91 -4.46
C PHE A 58 -2.36 1.64 -4.40
N VAL A 59 -1.97 2.12 -3.21
CA VAL A 59 -0.67 2.77 -3.03
C VAL A 59 0.48 1.78 -3.21
N PHE A 60 0.32 0.56 -2.70
CA PHE A 60 1.30 -0.50 -2.89
C PHE A 60 1.54 -0.84 -4.36
N ASP A 61 0.49 -0.98 -5.16
CA ASP A 61 0.60 -1.30 -6.58
C ASP A 61 1.22 -0.15 -7.39
N LEU A 62 0.95 1.11 -7.00
CA LEU A 62 1.58 2.28 -7.60
C LEU A 62 3.11 2.27 -7.41
N GLU A 63 3.59 1.86 -6.23
CA GLU A 63 5.03 1.79 -5.96
C GLU A 63 5.69 0.53 -6.53
N GLY A 64 5.03 -0.63 -6.40
CA GLY A 64 5.53 -1.88 -6.97
C GLY A 64 5.69 -1.78 -8.49
N GLY A 65 4.78 -1.08 -9.17
CA GLY A 65 4.87 -0.80 -10.60
C GLY A 65 6.04 0.13 -10.99
N LYS A 66 6.41 1.08 -10.12
CA LYS A 66 7.57 1.96 -10.37
C LYS A 66 8.89 1.18 -10.34
N GLN A 67 9.04 0.23 -9.42
CA GLN A 67 10.27 -0.56 -9.31
C GLN A 67 10.50 -1.48 -10.52
N GLN A 68 9.44 -2.10 -11.05
CA GLN A 68 9.53 -2.92 -12.26
C GLN A 68 9.94 -2.11 -13.50
N SER A 69 9.52 -0.85 -13.61
CA SER A 69 9.88 0.02 -14.74
C SER A 69 11.35 0.46 -14.75
N GLN A 70 12.02 0.46 -13.59
CA GLN A 70 13.44 0.81 -13.48
C GLN A 70 14.35 -0.38 -13.83
N ALA A 71 13.90 -1.62 -13.62
CA ALA A 71 14.64 -2.82 -14.00
C ALA A 71 14.76 -2.98 -15.53
N SER A 72 13.74 -2.55 -16.30
CA SER A 72 13.73 -2.68 -17.76
C SER A 72 14.59 -1.65 -18.52
N LYS A 73 15.15 -0.63 -17.84
CA LYS A 73 15.95 0.43 -18.50
C LYS A 73 17.47 0.23 -18.37
N ARG A 74 17.92 -0.93 -17.90
CA ARG A 74 19.35 -1.28 -17.75
C ARG A 74 19.84 -2.38 -18.70
N SER A 75 19.05 -2.76 -19.71
CA SER A 75 19.48 -3.67 -20.79
C SER A 75 19.78 -2.93 -22.08
#